data_AF-A0A8J3VL31-F1
#
_entry.id   AF-A0A8J3VL31-F1
#
_cell.length_a   1.000
_cell.length_b   1.000
_cell.length_c   1.000
_cell.angle_alpha   90.00
_cell.angle_beta   90.00
_cell.angle_gamma   90.00
#
_symmetry.space_group_name_H-M   'P 1'
#
loop_
_entity.id
_entity.type
_entity.pdbx_description
1 polymer ?
#
loop_
_entity_poly.entity_id
_entity_poly.type
_entity_poly.pdbx_seq_one_letter_code
_entity_poly.pdbx_strand_id
1 'polypeptide(L)'
;MPTIQTMEDDGFWLYIEHLRARAEGVIPLMRVLLRRHVVEMGDRELAGFADSYTAMRDQANCWPLVEAVTVAFGYCSDDTFSDVQDWLICQGEQVYQRVVANPDLLVEFVDPARENAFGEAELFGWPIQEELGNRPEAAKLVEYQGNRALPYGVRSDLGDAESVQARYPRCAAAREQYLNSHLPSIALPEPEHSLANPTRKLTLGATWHSRRQ
;
A
#
# COMPACT_ATOMS: atom_id res chain seq x y z
N MET A 1 -14.22 3.87 -29.74
CA MET A 1 -13.71 3.96 -28.35
C MET A 1 -13.15 5.35 -28.21
N PRO A 2 -13.53 6.15 -27.19
CA PRO A 2 -12.89 7.44 -26.98
C PRO A 2 -11.42 7.19 -26.66
N THR A 3 -10.53 7.88 -27.38
CA THR A 3 -9.10 7.89 -27.09
C THR A 3 -8.93 8.70 -25.81
N ILE A 4 -8.59 8.03 -24.71
CA ILE A 4 -8.26 8.67 -23.43
C ILE A 4 -7.06 9.58 -23.68
N GLN A 5 -7.17 10.87 -23.36
CA GLN A 5 -6.00 11.75 -23.35
C GLN A 5 -5.33 11.67 -21.97
N THR A 6 -4.76 10.51 -21.66
CA THR A 6 -3.71 10.47 -20.64
C THR A 6 -2.57 11.37 -21.09
N MET A 7 -1.80 11.90 -20.15
CA MET A 7 -0.44 12.28 -20.52
C MET A 7 0.19 11.03 -21.15
N GLU A 8 0.90 11.14 -22.28
CA GLU A 8 1.60 9.99 -22.86
C GLU A 8 2.36 9.29 -21.73
N ASP A 9 2.27 7.95 -21.63
CA ASP A 9 2.76 7.20 -20.46
C ASP A 9 4.23 7.59 -20.12
N ASP A 10 5.02 7.88 -21.15
CA ASP A 10 6.38 8.42 -21.07
C ASP A 10 6.47 9.71 -20.22
N GLY A 11 5.53 10.64 -20.38
CA GLY A 11 5.50 11.92 -19.64
C GLY A 11 5.26 11.74 -18.14
N PHE A 12 4.43 10.77 -17.75
CA PHE A 12 4.15 10.50 -16.33
C PHE A 12 5.40 9.94 -15.65
N TRP A 13 6.01 8.94 -16.28
CA TRP A 13 7.20 8.31 -15.75
C TRP A 13 8.41 9.25 -15.75
N LEU A 14 8.59 10.07 -16.79
CA LEU A 14 9.62 11.11 -16.81
C LEU A 14 9.48 12.07 -15.62
N TYR A 15 8.25 12.43 -15.28
CA TYR A 15 7.98 13.31 -14.15
C TYR A 15 8.28 12.64 -12.81
N ILE A 16 7.84 11.39 -12.61
CA ILE A 16 8.18 10.60 -11.42
C ILE A 16 9.70 10.43 -11.27
N GLU A 17 10.42 10.12 -12.35
CA GLU A 17 11.88 10.02 -12.34
C GLU A 17 12.55 11.36 -12.02
N HIS A 18 11.99 12.48 -12.50
CA HIS A 18 12.47 13.81 -12.12
C HIS A 18 12.34 14.06 -10.61
N LEU A 19 11.19 13.77 -10.02
CA LEU A 19 10.98 13.87 -8.57
C LEU A 19 11.98 12.98 -7.82
N ARG A 20 12.09 11.73 -8.26
CA ARG A 20 12.96 10.71 -7.66
C ARG A 20 14.42 11.13 -7.70
N ALA A 21 14.91 11.63 -8.83
CA ALA A 21 16.28 12.11 -8.98
C ALA A 21 16.58 13.32 -8.08
N ARG A 22 15.65 14.28 -8.00
CA ARG A 22 15.81 15.48 -7.16
C ARG A 22 15.71 15.21 -5.67
N ALA A 23 14.96 14.19 -5.29
CA ALA A 23 14.78 13.78 -3.92
C ALA A 23 15.75 12.67 -3.50
N GLU A 24 16.64 12.23 -4.38
CA GLU A 24 17.55 11.08 -4.16
C GLU A 24 16.78 9.81 -3.73
N GLY A 25 15.57 9.62 -4.26
CA GLY A 25 14.68 8.50 -3.91
C GLY A 25 13.97 8.61 -2.56
N VAL A 26 14.15 9.72 -1.82
CA VAL A 26 13.48 9.94 -0.53
C VAL A 26 12.01 10.32 -0.77
N ILE A 27 11.11 9.36 -0.58
CA ILE A 27 9.68 9.50 -0.89
C ILE A 27 9.02 10.70 -0.18
N PRO A 28 9.26 10.97 1.11
CA PRO A 28 8.69 12.17 1.76
C PRO A 28 9.10 13.48 1.08
N LEU A 29 10.33 13.56 0.55
CA LEU A 29 10.81 14.71 -0.19
C LEU A 29 10.23 14.74 -1.62
N MET A 30 10.07 13.59 -2.27
CA MET A 30 9.32 13.49 -3.54
C MET A 30 7.91 14.05 -3.40
N ARG A 31 7.18 13.73 -2.31
CA ARG A 31 5.83 14.24 -2.02
C ARG A 31 5.82 15.77 -1.86
N VAL A 32 6.83 16.35 -1.21
CA VAL A 32 6.98 17.81 -1.09
C VAL A 32 7.22 18.46 -2.45
N LEU A 33 8.04 17.85 -3.31
CA LEU A 33 8.30 18.35 -4.66
C LEU A 33 7.06 18.22 -5.55
N LEU A 34 6.36 17.08 -5.51
CA LEU A 34 5.09 16.86 -6.20
C LEU A 34 4.09 17.97 -5.88
N ARG A 35 3.90 18.27 -4.58
CA ARG A 35 3.03 19.36 -4.13
C ARG A 35 3.36 20.71 -4.76
N ARG A 36 4.64 21.06 -4.89
CA ARG A 36 5.05 22.35 -5.47
C ARG A 36 4.70 22.42 -6.95
N HIS A 37 4.94 21.34 -7.66
CA HIS A 37 4.76 21.31 -9.10
C HIS A 37 3.30 21.14 -9.54
N VAL A 38 2.46 20.39 -8.83
CA VAL A 38 1.03 20.28 -9.20
C VAL A 38 0.32 21.64 -9.18
N VAL A 39 0.78 22.57 -8.32
CA VAL A 39 0.32 23.97 -8.29
C VAL A 39 0.77 24.74 -9.54
N GLU A 40 1.94 24.40 -10.10
CA GLU A 40 2.49 25.04 -11.31
C GLU A 40 1.89 24.47 -12.61
N MET A 41 1.30 23.27 -12.56
CA MET A 41 0.68 22.62 -13.72
C MET A 41 -0.55 23.38 -14.23
N GLY A 42 -0.73 23.39 -15.55
CA GLY A 42 -1.98 23.82 -16.17
C GLY A 42 -3.14 22.85 -15.88
N ASP A 43 -4.40 23.28 -16.03
CA ASP A 43 -5.58 22.45 -15.67
C ASP A 43 -5.60 21.10 -16.40
N ARG A 44 -5.29 21.09 -17.71
CA ARG A 44 -5.24 19.87 -18.52
C ARG A 44 -4.08 18.96 -18.12
N GLU A 45 -2.94 19.53 -17.76
CA GLU A 45 -1.76 18.78 -17.33
C GLU A 45 -2.00 18.11 -15.98
N LEU A 46 -2.57 18.84 -15.01
CA LEU A 46 -2.96 18.30 -13.71
C LEU A 46 -3.97 17.15 -13.86
N ALA A 47 -4.98 17.32 -14.71
CA ALA A 47 -5.97 16.28 -14.98
C ALA A 47 -5.34 15.03 -15.61
N GLY A 48 -4.50 15.20 -16.64
CA GLY A 48 -3.80 14.08 -17.28
C GLY A 48 -2.80 13.39 -16.34
N PHE A 49 -2.16 14.13 -15.43
CA PHE A 49 -1.31 13.56 -14.39
C PHE A 49 -2.12 12.74 -13.39
N ALA A 50 -3.29 13.24 -12.96
CA ALA A 50 -4.21 12.52 -12.08
C ALA A 50 -4.77 11.25 -12.71
N ASP A 51 -5.13 11.30 -14.00
CA ASP A 51 -5.57 10.14 -14.76
C ASP A 51 -4.49 9.06 -14.81
N SER A 52 -3.26 9.46 -15.13
CA SER A 52 -2.11 8.54 -15.19
C SER A 52 -1.81 7.93 -13.82
N TYR A 53 -1.81 8.74 -12.75
CA TYR A 53 -1.60 8.28 -11.38
C TYR A 53 -2.65 7.24 -10.97
N THR A 54 -3.92 7.52 -11.25
CA THR A 54 -5.04 6.62 -10.93
C THR A 54 -4.96 5.34 -11.75
N ALA A 55 -4.61 5.43 -13.04
CA ALA A 55 -4.41 4.27 -13.91
C ALA A 55 -3.28 3.36 -13.40
N MET A 56 -2.16 3.92 -12.93
CA MET A 56 -1.06 3.14 -12.36
C MET A 56 -1.45 2.47 -11.04
N ARG A 57 -2.25 3.12 -10.20
CA ARG A 57 -2.78 2.45 -9.00
C ARG A 57 -3.70 1.29 -9.37
N ASP A 58 -4.62 1.49 -10.31
CA ASP A 58 -5.54 0.46 -10.81
C ASP A 58 -4.80 -0.72 -11.47
N GLN A 59 -3.75 -0.45 -12.22
CA GLN A 59 -2.93 -1.48 -12.86
C GLN A 59 -2.19 -2.34 -11.83
N ALA A 60 -1.74 -1.76 -10.72
CA ALA A 60 -1.16 -2.48 -9.59
C ALA A 60 -2.22 -3.17 -8.69
N ASN A 61 -3.51 -2.91 -8.88
CA ASN A 61 -4.59 -3.47 -8.08
C ASN A 61 -4.91 -4.93 -8.45
N CYS A 62 -4.01 -5.87 -8.18
CA CYS A 62 -4.15 -7.28 -8.52
C CYS A 62 -3.91 -8.23 -7.34
N TRP A 63 -4.69 -9.33 -7.28
CA TRP A 63 -4.51 -10.39 -6.29
C TRP A 63 -3.08 -10.93 -6.22
N PRO A 64 -2.38 -11.16 -7.36
CA PRO A 64 -0.97 -11.55 -7.33
C PRO A 64 -0.07 -10.64 -6.48
N LEU A 65 -0.28 -9.31 -6.54
CA LEU A 65 0.52 -8.36 -5.77
C LEU A 65 0.11 -8.35 -4.29
N VAL A 66 -1.20 -8.35 -4.00
CA VAL A 66 -1.71 -8.47 -2.61
C VAL A 66 -1.13 -9.71 -1.93
N GLU A 67 -1.08 -10.83 -2.64
CA GLU A 67 -0.54 -12.10 -2.15
C GLU A 67 0.97 -12.05 -1.93
N ALA A 68 1.74 -11.51 -2.87
CA ALA A 68 3.18 -11.38 -2.72
C ALA A 68 3.56 -10.51 -1.50
N VAL A 69 2.86 -9.39 -1.30
CA VAL A 69 3.00 -8.56 -0.09
C VAL A 69 2.63 -9.37 1.15
N THR A 70 1.51 -10.10 1.11
CA THR A 70 1.04 -10.90 2.24
C THR A 70 2.04 -11.98 2.64
N VAL A 71 2.65 -12.65 1.66
CA VAL A 71 3.66 -13.70 1.88
C VAL A 71 4.94 -13.10 2.46
N ALA A 72 5.45 -12.01 1.88
CA ALA A 72 6.73 -11.42 2.29
C ALA A 72 6.65 -10.63 3.61
N PHE A 73 5.59 -9.84 3.81
CA PHE A 73 5.48 -8.87 4.90
C PHE A 73 4.47 -9.29 5.99
N GLY A 74 3.60 -10.26 5.71
CA GLY A 74 2.48 -10.63 6.59
C GLY A 74 1.19 -9.92 6.19
N TYR A 75 0.17 -9.97 7.05
CA TYR A 75 -1.17 -9.44 6.73
C TYR A 75 -1.14 -8.04 6.10
N CYS A 76 -1.78 -7.91 4.94
CA CYS A 76 -1.93 -6.66 4.20
C CYS A 76 -3.40 -6.22 4.27
N SER A 77 -3.68 -5.09 4.92
CA SER A 77 -4.99 -4.43 4.84
C SER A 77 -5.13 -3.64 3.55
N ASP A 78 -6.34 -3.14 3.26
CA ASP A 78 -6.58 -2.23 2.14
C ASP A 78 -5.75 -0.94 2.26
N ASP A 79 -5.61 -0.40 3.48
CA ASP A 79 -4.79 0.79 3.76
C ASP A 79 -3.31 0.52 3.47
N THR A 80 -2.76 -0.59 3.98
CA THR A 80 -1.37 -0.99 3.69
C THR A 80 -1.16 -1.25 2.20
N PHE A 81 -2.16 -1.81 1.51
CA PHE A 81 -2.06 -2.06 0.08
C PHE A 81 -2.08 -0.76 -0.73
N SER A 82 -2.83 0.26 -0.29
CA SER A 82 -2.76 1.61 -0.87
C SER A 82 -1.34 2.16 -0.82
N ASP A 83 -0.65 2.00 0.31
CA ASP A 83 0.75 2.43 0.45
C ASP A 83 1.70 1.65 -0.47
N VAL A 84 1.46 0.36 -0.69
CA VAL A 84 2.24 -0.45 -1.65
C VAL A 84 2.11 0.08 -3.08
N GLN A 85 0.90 0.44 -3.51
CA GLN A 85 0.65 0.99 -4.84
C GLN A 85 1.40 2.32 -5.03
N ASP A 86 1.27 3.21 -4.05
CA ASP A 86 1.94 4.52 -4.06
C ASP A 86 3.47 4.34 -4.00
N TRP A 87 3.96 3.39 -3.19
CA TRP A 87 5.39 3.05 -3.10
C TRP A 87 5.95 2.54 -4.43
N LEU A 88 5.23 1.67 -5.13
CA LEU A 88 5.64 1.16 -6.45
C LEU A 88 5.78 2.27 -7.47
N ILE A 89 4.84 3.22 -7.50
CA ILE A 89 4.93 4.41 -8.36
C ILE A 89 6.18 5.21 -8.01
N CYS A 90 6.48 5.42 -6.73
CA CYS A 90 7.67 6.15 -6.29
C CYS A 90 8.99 5.48 -6.69
N GLN A 91 9.00 4.16 -6.96
CA GLN A 91 10.22 3.47 -7.41
C GLN A 91 10.57 3.75 -8.87
N GLY A 92 9.66 4.34 -9.64
CA GLY A 92 9.84 4.61 -11.06
C GLY A 92 9.43 3.45 -11.97
N GLU A 93 9.41 3.72 -13.27
CA GLU A 93 8.76 2.87 -14.28
C GLU A 93 9.32 1.45 -14.31
N GLN A 94 10.65 1.33 -14.31
CA GLN A 94 11.31 0.04 -14.49
C GLN A 94 11.01 -0.93 -13.35
N VAL A 95 11.01 -0.43 -12.11
CA VAL A 95 10.70 -1.24 -10.92
C VAL A 95 9.21 -1.55 -10.91
N TYR A 96 8.37 -0.54 -11.15
CA TYR A 96 6.92 -0.68 -11.21
C TYR A 96 6.52 -1.79 -12.20
N GLN A 97 6.96 -1.71 -13.45
CA GLN A 97 6.61 -2.67 -14.50
C GLN A 97 7.11 -4.07 -14.17
N ARG A 98 8.33 -4.19 -13.63
CA ARG A 98 8.92 -5.48 -13.25
C ARG A 98 8.14 -6.17 -12.13
N VAL A 99 7.75 -5.44 -11.10
CA VAL A 99 7.01 -6.00 -9.97
C VAL A 99 5.55 -6.27 -10.33
N VAL A 100 4.89 -5.40 -11.10
CA VAL A 100 3.51 -5.66 -11.55
C VAL A 100 3.44 -6.88 -12.47
N ALA A 101 4.44 -7.09 -13.34
CA ALA A 101 4.52 -8.29 -14.18
C ALA A 101 4.86 -9.56 -13.39
N ASN A 102 5.69 -9.46 -12.36
CA ASN A 102 6.05 -10.57 -11.48
C ASN A 102 6.18 -10.12 -10.02
N PRO A 103 5.08 -10.19 -9.24
CA PRO A 103 5.07 -9.69 -7.86
C PRO A 103 6.03 -10.40 -6.90
N ASP A 104 6.49 -11.61 -7.22
CA ASP A 104 7.51 -12.31 -6.43
C ASP A 104 8.87 -11.57 -6.43
N LEU A 105 9.08 -10.64 -7.37
CA LEU A 105 10.26 -9.78 -7.43
C LEU A 105 10.19 -8.59 -6.45
N LEU A 106 9.08 -8.37 -5.75
CA LEU A 106 8.92 -7.27 -4.79
C LEU A 106 10.08 -7.21 -3.79
N VAL A 107 10.48 -8.35 -3.26
CA VAL A 107 11.54 -8.47 -2.25
C VAL A 107 12.95 -8.21 -2.77
N GLU A 108 13.14 -8.02 -4.09
CA GLU A 108 14.41 -7.52 -4.63
C GLU A 108 14.59 -6.01 -4.42
N PHE A 109 13.50 -5.29 -4.16
CA PHE A 109 13.48 -3.82 -4.06
C PHE A 109 13.13 -3.31 -2.66
N VAL A 110 12.60 -4.17 -1.80
CA VAL A 110 12.24 -3.83 -0.42
C VAL A 110 12.47 -5.02 0.51
N ASP A 111 13.22 -4.78 1.57
CA ASP A 111 13.53 -5.79 2.58
C ASP A 111 12.34 -5.98 3.54
N PRO A 112 11.82 -7.20 3.75
CA PRO A 112 10.82 -7.50 4.78
C PRO A 112 11.21 -7.10 6.20
N ALA A 113 12.50 -6.96 6.51
CA ALA A 113 12.98 -6.47 7.80
C ALA A 113 12.88 -4.94 7.95
N ARG A 114 12.57 -4.20 6.88
CA ARG A 114 12.39 -2.75 6.94
C ARG A 114 11.12 -2.43 7.73
N GLU A 115 11.29 -1.75 8.86
CA GLU A 115 10.17 -1.18 9.60
C GLU A 115 9.41 -0.20 8.70
N ASN A 116 8.08 -0.32 8.70
CA ASN A 116 7.19 0.51 7.90
C ASN A 116 7.60 0.58 6.41
N ALA A 117 7.91 -0.57 5.82
CA ALA A 117 8.48 -0.73 4.48
C ALA A 117 7.83 0.15 3.39
N PHE A 118 6.52 0.36 3.47
CA PHE A 118 5.73 1.12 2.50
C PHE A 118 5.20 2.45 3.02
N GLY A 119 5.11 2.67 4.34
CA GLY A 119 4.38 3.81 4.89
C GLY A 119 5.02 5.17 4.64
N GLU A 120 6.27 5.25 4.18
CA GLU A 120 6.81 6.52 3.67
C GLU A 120 6.05 7.04 2.43
N ALA A 121 5.44 6.13 1.66
CA ALA A 121 4.61 6.42 0.50
C ALA A 121 3.15 6.72 0.84
N GLU A 122 2.75 6.60 2.12
CA GLU A 122 1.42 6.99 2.57
C GLU A 122 1.08 8.39 2.05
N LEU A 123 -0.11 8.54 1.46
CA LEU A 123 -0.60 9.81 0.93
C LEU A 123 0.32 10.45 -0.12
N PHE A 124 1.15 9.68 -0.83
CA PHE A 124 1.99 10.23 -1.90
C PHE A 124 1.14 10.95 -2.96
N GLY A 125 -0.01 10.39 -3.34
CA GLY A 125 -0.95 10.99 -4.29
C GLY A 125 -1.82 12.14 -3.73
N TRP A 126 -1.77 12.42 -2.43
CA TRP A 126 -2.62 13.45 -1.81
C TRP A 126 -2.48 14.84 -2.44
N PRO A 127 -1.27 15.35 -2.77
CA PRO A 127 -1.14 16.68 -3.37
C PRO A 127 -1.89 16.82 -4.70
N ILE A 128 -2.05 15.73 -5.47
CA ILE A 128 -2.82 15.71 -6.73
C ILE A 128 -4.30 15.94 -6.42
N GLN A 129 -4.84 15.17 -5.47
CA GLN A 129 -6.25 15.24 -5.07
C GLN A 129 -6.60 16.60 -4.46
N GLU A 130 -5.71 17.10 -3.60
CA GLU A 130 -5.86 18.41 -2.96
C GLU A 130 -5.91 19.54 -3.99
N GLU A 131 -5.00 19.52 -4.97
CA GLU A 131 -4.96 20.54 -6.00
C GLU A 131 -6.17 20.47 -6.96
N LEU A 132 -6.60 19.26 -7.34
CA LEU A 132 -7.86 19.07 -8.09
C LEU A 132 -9.06 19.60 -7.30
N GLY A 133 -9.11 19.39 -5.98
CA GLY A 133 -10.15 19.92 -5.11
C GLY A 133 -10.20 21.45 -5.07
N ASN A 134 -9.04 22.10 -5.20
CA ASN A 134 -8.92 23.56 -5.28
C ASN A 134 -9.26 24.12 -6.68
N ARG A 135 -9.25 23.28 -7.72
CA ARG A 135 -9.40 23.68 -9.13
C ARG A 135 -10.52 22.89 -9.82
N PRO A 136 -11.79 23.30 -9.65
CA PRO A 136 -12.94 22.56 -10.18
C PRO A 136 -12.96 22.47 -11.71
N GLU A 137 -12.37 23.42 -12.45
CA GLU A 137 -12.25 23.31 -13.91
C GLU A 137 -11.24 22.23 -14.32
N ALA A 138 -10.13 22.07 -13.60
CA ALA A 138 -9.21 20.96 -13.80
C ALA A 138 -9.87 19.61 -13.46
N ALA A 139 -10.63 19.55 -12.35
CA ALA A 139 -11.34 18.33 -11.96
C ALA A 139 -12.35 17.82 -13.00
N LYS A 140 -12.97 18.72 -13.78
CA LYS A 140 -13.87 18.33 -14.88
C LYS A 140 -13.15 17.72 -16.08
N LEU A 141 -11.84 17.91 -16.19
CA LEU A 141 -11.02 17.39 -17.29
C LEU A 141 -10.47 15.99 -16.99
N VAL A 142 -10.62 15.48 -15.77
CA VAL A 142 -10.23 14.11 -15.40
C VAL A 142 -11.14 13.12 -16.14
N GLU A 143 -10.55 12.26 -16.98
CA GLU A 143 -11.28 11.31 -17.83
C GLU A 143 -11.26 9.89 -17.25
N TYR A 144 -10.20 9.52 -16.53
CA TYR A 144 -10.02 8.18 -16.02
C TYR A 144 -10.95 7.93 -14.83
N GLN A 145 -11.93 7.05 -15.03
CA GLN A 145 -12.78 6.57 -13.96
C GLN A 145 -12.21 5.24 -13.45
N GLY A 146 -11.65 5.25 -12.25
CA GLY A 146 -11.19 4.05 -11.57
C GLY A 146 -12.30 3.01 -11.54
N ASN A 147 -12.04 1.84 -12.12
CA ASN A 147 -13.12 0.95 -12.56
C ASN A 147 -13.19 -0.36 -11.77
N ARG A 148 -12.40 -0.52 -10.69
CA ARG A 148 -12.28 -1.80 -9.96
C ARG A 148 -12.28 -1.60 -8.45
N ALA A 149 -13.40 -1.95 -7.83
CA ALA A 149 -13.53 -2.03 -6.37
C ALA A 149 -12.75 -3.21 -5.75
N LEU A 150 -12.42 -4.23 -6.54
CA LEU A 150 -11.67 -5.40 -6.09
C LEU A 150 -10.43 -5.64 -6.96
N PRO A 151 -9.34 -6.19 -6.39
CA PRO A 151 -8.18 -6.59 -7.15
C PRO A 151 -8.55 -7.58 -8.26
N TYR A 152 -7.89 -7.47 -9.41
CA TYR A 152 -8.07 -8.41 -10.53
C TYR A 152 -7.11 -9.60 -10.46
N GLY A 153 -7.30 -10.57 -11.35
CA GLY A 153 -6.43 -11.74 -11.46
C GLY A 153 -6.89 -12.90 -10.56
N VAL A 154 -6.11 -13.98 -10.57
CA VAL A 154 -6.46 -15.22 -9.86
C VAL A 154 -5.84 -15.21 -8.48
N ARG A 155 -6.68 -15.40 -7.46
CA ARG A 155 -6.28 -15.62 -6.08
C ARG A 155 -5.80 -17.06 -5.87
N SER A 156 -4.73 -17.24 -5.12
CA SER A 156 -4.13 -18.51 -4.70
C SER A 156 -4.65 -18.92 -3.33
N ASP A 157 -4.51 -20.20 -3.00
CA ASP A 157 -4.61 -20.66 -1.62
C ASP A 157 -3.28 -20.37 -0.91
N LEU A 158 -3.26 -19.35 -0.05
CA LEU A 158 -2.09 -19.02 0.78
C LEU A 158 -1.98 -19.92 2.02
N GLY A 159 -2.98 -20.75 2.31
CA GLY A 159 -2.91 -21.77 3.36
C GLY A 159 -2.17 -23.03 2.91
N ASP A 160 -2.01 -23.23 1.61
CA ASP A 160 -1.22 -24.30 1.03
C ASP A 160 0.23 -23.86 0.77
N ALA A 161 1.18 -24.48 1.49
CA ALA A 161 2.60 -24.18 1.38
C ALA A 161 3.16 -24.51 -0.01
N GLU A 162 2.62 -25.51 -0.71
CA GLU A 162 3.09 -25.87 -2.06
C GLU A 162 2.68 -24.79 -3.08
N SER A 163 1.43 -24.33 -3.03
CA SER A 163 0.92 -23.17 -3.78
C SER A 163 1.77 -21.91 -3.56
N VAL A 164 2.09 -21.58 -2.30
CA VAL A 164 2.95 -20.43 -1.97
C VAL A 164 4.35 -20.61 -2.55
N GLN A 165 4.97 -21.78 -2.37
CA GLN A 165 6.32 -22.04 -2.87
C GLN A 165 6.39 -22.05 -4.41
N ALA A 166 5.35 -22.51 -5.09
CA ALA A 166 5.28 -22.53 -6.55
C ALA A 166 5.14 -21.14 -7.16
N ARG A 167 4.40 -20.24 -6.49
CA ARG A 167 4.04 -18.93 -7.04
C ARG A 167 4.86 -17.76 -6.50
N TYR A 168 5.29 -17.84 -5.24
CA TYR A 168 6.02 -16.79 -4.54
C TYR A 168 7.30 -17.31 -3.84
N PRO A 169 8.18 -18.05 -4.53
CA PRO A 169 9.36 -18.65 -3.90
C PRO A 169 10.31 -17.62 -3.29
N ARG A 170 10.45 -16.43 -3.87
CA ARG A 170 11.35 -15.39 -3.35
C ARG A 170 10.74 -14.69 -2.14
N CYS A 171 9.47 -14.31 -2.22
CA CYS A 171 8.77 -13.71 -1.09
C CYS A 171 8.74 -14.66 0.11
N ALA A 172 8.49 -15.96 -0.11
CA ALA A 172 8.51 -16.97 0.94
C ALA A 172 9.90 -17.10 1.59
N ALA A 173 10.96 -17.20 0.78
CA ALA A 173 12.33 -17.26 1.27
C ALA A 173 12.73 -16.00 2.06
N ALA A 174 12.35 -14.81 1.58
CA ALA A 174 12.62 -13.55 2.27
C ALA A 174 11.88 -13.47 3.61
N ARG A 175 10.62 -13.95 3.67
CA ARG A 175 9.87 -14.03 4.91
C ARG A 175 10.50 -15.00 5.90
N GLU A 176 10.91 -16.18 5.45
CA GLU A 176 11.60 -17.17 6.30
C GLU A 176 12.91 -16.60 6.85
N GLN A 177 13.70 -15.92 6.01
CA GLN A 177 14.91 -15.23 6.44
C GLN A 177 14.60 -14.19 7.53
N TYR A 178 13.58 -13.35 7.35
CA TYR A 178 13.15 -12.37 8.34
C TYR A 178 12.76 -13.03 9.68
N LEU A 179 11.98 -14.10 9.64
CA LEU A 179 11.55 -14.83 10.84
C LEU A 179 12.73 -15.48 11.57
N ASN A 180 13.76 -15.91 10.84
CA ASN A 180 14.98 -16.49 11.39
C ASN A 180 15.97 -15.42 11.90
N SER A 181 15.91 -14.19 11.39
CA SER A 181 16.76 -13.08 11.84
C SER A 181 16.11 -12.35 13.04
N HIS A 182 16.39 -12.83 14.26
CA HIS A 182 16.13 -12.17 15.55
C HIS A 182 14.86 -11.29 15.60
N LEU A 183 13.68 -11.92 15.77
CA LEU A 183 12.58 -11.22 16.43
C LEU A 183 13.10 -10.74 17.80
N PRO A 184 12.92 -9.46 18.18
CA PRO A 184 13.31 -9.01 19.50
C PRO A 184 12.62 -9.91 20.54
N SER A 185 13.42 -10.55 21.40
CA SER A 185 12.89 -11.34 22.51
C SER A 185 12.18 -10.38 23.45
N ILE A 186 10.86 -10.25 23.30
CA ILE A 186 10.02 -9.58 24.29
C ILE A 186 10.02 -10.52 25.50
N ALA A 187 10.82 -10.18 26.51
CA ALA A 187 10.63 -10.74 27.84
C ALA A 187 9.24 -10.28 28.29
N LEU A 188 8.26 -11.19 28.26
CA LEU A 188 7.00 -10.94 28.95
C LEU A 188 7.36 -10.74 30.42
N PRO A 189 6.93 -9.65 31.08
CA PRO A 189 7.13 -9.53 32.51
C PRO A 189 6.52 -10.76 33.18
N GLU A 190 7.33 -11.47 33.97
CA GLU A 190 6.86 -12.54 34.84
C GLU A 190 5.60 -12.04 35.56
N PRO A 191 4.49 -12.79 35.53
CA PRO A 191 3.26 -12.35 36.18
C PRO A 191 3.60 -12.09 37.65
N GLU A 192 3.49 -10.82 38.07
CA GLU A 192 3.75 -10.46 39.46
C GLU A 192 2.97 -11.40 40.36
N HIS A 193 3.71 -12.07 41.26
CA HIS A 193 3.19 -13.03 42.20
C HIS A 193 1.87 -12.54 42.80
N SER A 194 0.80 -13.24 42.43
CA SER A 194 -0.48 -13.37 43.11
C SER A 194 -0.64 -12.46 44.33
N LEU A 195 -1.25 -11.29 44.14
CA LEU A 195 -1.94 -10.63 45.24
C LEU A 195 -3.01 -11.61 45.73
N ALA A 196 -2.84 -12.04 46.97
CA ALA A 196 -3.69 -12.99 47.68
C ALA A 196 -5.18 -12.73 47.37
N ASN A 197 -5.82 -13.74 46.79
CA ASN A 197 -7.26 -13.76 46.54
C ASN A 197 -8.01 -13.75 47.90
N PRO A 198 -8.69 -12.67 48.32
CA PRO A 198 -9.61 -12.76 49.43
C PRO A 198 -10.90 -13.34 48.87
N THR A 199 -11.11 -14.63 49.16
CA THR A 199 -12.32 -15.42 48.91
C THR A 199 -13.60 -14.57 48.94
N ARG A 200 -14.09 -14.13 47.77
CA ARG A 200 -15.40 -13.48 47.66
C ARG A 200 -16.43 -14.59 47.45
N LYS A 201 -17.11 -14.99 48.52
CA LYS A 201 -18.27 -15.89 48.42
C LYS A 201 -19.32 -15.25 47.51
N LEU A 202 -19.52 -15.81 46.32
CA LEU A 202 -20.63 -15.48 45.43
C LEU A 202 -21.90 -16.06 46.03
N THR A 203 -22.71 -15.23 46.69
CA THR A 203 -24.11 -15.53 46.95
C THR A 203 -24.91 -15.20 45.69
N LEU A 204 -25.49 -16.23 45.04
CA LEU A 204 -26.50 -16.04 43.98
C LEU A 204 -27.74 -15.39 44.59
N GLY A 205 -28.10 -14.22 44.10
CA GLY A 205 -29.37 -13.59 44.43
C GLY A 205 -29.51 -12.20 43.84
N ALA A 206 -30.07 -12.11 42.63
CA ALA A 206 -31.09 -11.13 42.24
C ALA A 206 -31.31 -11.17 40.73
N THR A 207 -32.54 -11.54 40.39
CA THR A 207 -33.26 -11.48 39.12
C THR A 207 -32.91 -10.31 38.19
N TRP A 208 -32.55 -10.64 36.95
CA TRP A 208 -32.60 -9.74 35.80
C TRP A 208 -34.05 -9.32 35.50
N HIS A 209 -34.32 -8.02 35.39
CA HIS A 209 -35.54 -7.51 34.75
C HIS A 209 -35.14 -6.78 33.46
N SER A 210 -35.48 -7.39 32.33
CA SER A 210 -35.44 -6.76 31.00
C SER A 210 -36.51 -5.67 30.95
N ARG A 211 -36.12 -4.42 30.72
CA ARG A 211 -37.07 -3.36 30.35
C ARG A 211 -36.97 -3.10 28.85
N ARG A 212 -37.95 -3.59 28.10
CA ARG A 212 -38.41 -2.98 26.84
C ARG A 212 -39.65 -2.16 27.15
N GLN A 213 -39.77 -1.07 26.39
CA GLN A 213 -40.74 0.03 26.39
C GLN A 213 -40.39 1.17 27.34
#